data_AF-A0A0R1YSH8-F1
#
_entry.id   AF-A0A0R1YSH8-F1
#
_cell.length_a   1.000
_cell.length_b   1.000
_cell.length_c   1.000
_cell.angle_alpha   90.00
_cell.angle_beta   90.00
_cell.angle_gamma   90.00
#
_symmetry.space_group_name_H-M   'P 1'
#
loop_
_entity.id
_entity.type
_entity.pdbx_description
1 polymer ?
#
loop_
_entity_poly.entity_id
_entity_poly.type
_entity_poly.pdbx_seq_one_letter_code
_entity_poly.pdbx_strand_id
1 'polypeptide(L)' 'MVNVAFSSDNHFDINKVPLTETIRQQADYLRRHQIQYYLIAGDLFNSFTKSADYVRLLQA' A
#
# COMPACT_ATOMS: atom_id res chain seq x y z
N MET A 1 0.69 16.19 16.64
CA MET A 1 -0.54 15.58 16.09
C MET A 1 -0.13 14.31 15.36
N VAL A 2 -0.87 13.21 15.52
CA VAL A 2 -0.56 11.93 14.86
C VAL A 2 -1.22 11.91 13.48
N ASN A 3 -0.45 11.65 12.43
CA ASN A 3 -0.97 11.55 11.06
C ASN A 3 -1.14 10.08 10.67
N VAL A 4 -2.35 9.71 10.29
CA VAL A 4 -2.71 8.34 9.90
C VAL A 4 -3.31 8.36 8.50
N ALA A 5 -2.89 7.42 7.66
CA ALA A 5 -3.51 7.15 6.37
C ALA A 5 -4.14 5.76 6.38
N PHE A 6 -5.21 5.59 5.60
CA PHE A 6 -5.97 4.35 5.51
C PHE A 6 -6.18 3.97 4.05
N SER A 7 -6.13 2.68 3.72
CA SER A 7 -6.60 2.17 2.44
C SER A 7 -7.33 0.83 2.61
N SER A 8 -8.18 0.51 1.64
CA SER A 8 -8.89 -0.77 1.48
C SER A 8 -9.20 -0.97 -0.01
N ASP A 9 -9.54 -2.19 -0.40
CA ASP A 9 -10.14 -2.49 -1.70
C ASP A 9 -9.32 -2.00 -2.90
N ASN A 10 -7.99 -2.08 -2.76
CA ASN A 10 -7.09 -1.67 -3.81
C ASN A 10 -7.11 -2.64 -5.00
N HIS A 11 -7.36 -3.93 -4.76
CA HIS A 11 -7.51 -4.99 -5.78
C HIS A 11 -6.47 -4.88 -6.92
N PHE A 12 -5.19 -4.74 -6.58
CA PHE A 12 -4.13 -4.38 -7.52
C PHE A 12 -3.93 -5.42 -8.65
N ASP A 13 -4.23 -6.69 -8.38
CA ASP A 13 -4.23 -7.76 -9.38
C ASP A 13 -5.42 -7.69 -10.35
N ILE A 14 -6.60 -7.32 -9.87
CA ILE A 14 -7.79 -7.11 -10.71
C ILE A 14 -7.61 -5.85 -11.57
N ASN A 15 -7.12 -4.77 -10.95
CA ASN A 15 -6.92 -3.47 -11.57
C ASN A 15 -5.71 -3.44 -12.52
N LYS A 16 -4.87 -4.48 -12.52
CA LYS A 16 -3.69 -4.65 -13.40
C LYS A 16 -2.75 -3.45 -13.37
N VAL A 17 -2.56 -2.86 -12.19
CA VAL A 17 -1.67 -1.71 -12.02
C VAL A 17 -0.20 -2.15 -12.12
N PRO A 18 0.71 -1.28 -12.59
CA PRO A 18 2.14 -1.56 -12.59
C PRO A 18 2.69 -1.54 -11.15
N LEU A 19 2.71 -2.71 -10.51
CA LEU A 19 2.88 -2.82 -9.05
C LEU A 19 4.16 -2.16 -8.51
N THR A 20 5.28 -2.31 -9.20
CA THR A 20 6.56 -1.68 -8.81
C THR A 20 6.44 -0.16 -8.75
N GLU A 21 5.74 0.44 -9.71
CA GLU A 21 5.52 1.88 -9.75
C GLU A 21 4.51 2.30 -8.67
N THR A 22 3.42 1.55 -8.51
CA THR A 22 2.41 1.79 -7.47
C THR A 22 3.02 1.80 -6.07
N ILE A 23 3.88 0.83 -5.75
CA ILE A 23 4.57 0.77 -4.45
C ILE A 23 5.44 2.01 -4.25
N ARG A 24 6.22 2.41 -5.26
CA ARG A 24 7.09 3.59 -5.18
C ARG A 24 6.27 4.85 -4.92
N GLN A 25 5.21 5.07 -5.70
CA GLN A 25 4.34 6.23 -5.57
C GLN A 25 3.63 6.27 -4.22
N GLN A 26 3.17 5.12 -3.71
CA GLN A 26 2.57 5.01 -2.39
C GLN A 26 3.59 5.39 -1.30
N ALA A 27 4.79 4.83 -1.35
CA ALA A 27 5.85 5.12 -0.39
C ALA A 27 6.21 6.61 -0.39
N ASP A 28 6.34 7.21 -1.58
CA ASP A 28 6.64 8.63 -1.74
C ASP A 28 5.51 9.53 -1.22
N TYR A 29 4.25 9.15 -1.43
CA TYR A 29 3.11 9.85 -0.84
C TYR A 29 3.17 9.82 0.69
N LEU A 30 3.30 8.63 1.28
CA LEU A 30 3.32 8.45 2.73
C LEU A 30 4.45 9.27 3.39
N ARG A 31 5.65 9.26 2.78
CA ARG A 31 6.81 10.04 3.26
C ARG A 31 6.60 11.54 3.11
N ARG A 32 6.16 12.02 1.94
CA ARG A 32 5.95 13.46 1.68
C ARG A 32 4.91 14.07 2.63
N HIS A 33 3.89 13.30 3.00
CA HIS A 33 2.84 13.75 3.92
C HIS A 33 3.12 13.46 5.39
N GLN A 34 4.32 12.95 5.72
CA GLN A 34 4.74 12.63 7.10
C GLN A 34 3.71 11.74 7.81
N ILE A 35 3.17 10.75 7.09
CA ILE A 35 2.24 9.77 7.65
C ILE A 35 3.00 8.87 8.62
N GLN A 36 2.53 8.81 9.87
CA GLN A 36 3.17 8.03 10.93
C GLN A 36 2.63 6.59 10.96
N TYR A 37 1.35 6.41 10.64
CA TYR A 37 0.71 5.10 10.57
C TYR A 37 -0.03 4.96 9.24
N TYR A 38 0.24 3.88 8.51
CA TYR A 38 -0.52 3.50 7.32
C TYR A 38 -1.26 2.19 7.61
N LEU A 39 -2.58 2.28 7.73
CA LEU A 39 -3.43 1.14 8.02
C LEU A 39 -4.09 0.61 6.74
N ILE A 40 -3.82 -0.67 6.45
CA ILE A 40 -4.42 -1.38 5.33
C ILE A 40 -5.56 -2.23 5.90
N ALA A 41 -6.80 -1.88 5.56
CA ALA A 41 -7.99 -2.50 6.12
C ALA A 41 -8.40 -3.81 5.43
N GLY A 42 -7.82 -4.12 4.27
CA GLY A 42 -8.10 -5.37 3.53
C GLY A 42 -7.95 -5.19 2.02
N ASP A 43 -8.13 -6.29 1.30
CA ASP A 43 -8.35 -6.31 -0.16
C ASP A 43 -7.31 -5.54 -1.01
N LEU A 44 -6.04 -5.66 -0.64
CA LEU A 44 -4.95 -5.26 -1.54
C LEU A 44 -4.92 -6.13 -2.80
N PHE A 45 -5.17 -7.43 -2.63
CA PHE A 45 -5.19 -8.47 -3.66
C PHE A 45 -6.16 -9.58 -3.24
N ASN A 46 -6.60 -10.38 -4.21
CA ASN A 46 -7.34 -11.63 -3.93
C ASN A 46 -6.44 -12.75 -3.36
N SER A 47 -5.13 -12.52 -3.23
CA SER A 47 -4.17 -13.47 -2.68
C SER A 47 -3.45 -12.88 -1.48
N PHE A 48 -3.56 -13.53 -0.33
CA PHE A 48 -2.89 -13.11 0.90
C PHE A 48 -1.37 -12.99 0.73
N THR A 49 -0.72 -13.94 0.06
CA THR A 49 0.73 -13.90 -0.19
C THR A 49 1.14 -12.64 -0.93
N LYS A 50 0.36 -12.23 -1.95
CA LYS A 50 0.63 -10.98 -2.69
C LYS A 50 0.44 -9.74 -1.81
N SER A 51 -0.57 -9.73 -0.94
CA SER A 51 -0.77 -8.65 0.04
C SER A 51 0.41 -8.55 1.01
N ALA A 52 0.90 -9.67 1.54
CA ALA A 52 2.06 -9.70 2.42
C ALA A 52 3.34 -9.24 1.71
N ASP A 53 3.58 -9.70 0.48
CA ASP A 53 4.73 -9.28 -0.32
C ASP A 53 4.69 -7.79 -0.65
N TYR A 54 3.53 -7.24 -0.98
CA TYR A 54 3.35 -5.81 -1.18
C TYR A 54 3.74 -5.00 0.06
N VAL A 55 3.28 -5.40 1.25
CA VAL A 55 3.63 -4.70 2.50
C VAL A 55 5.13 -4.78 2.78
N ARG A 56 5.75 -5.95 2.57
CA ARG A 56 7.20 -6.11 2.71
C ARG A 56 7.98 -5.21 1.76
N LEU A 57 7.54 -5.09 0.51
CA LEU A 57 8.17 -4.22 -0.50
C LEU A 57 7.93 -2.73 -0.22
N LEU A 58 6.78 -2.36 0.33
CA LEU A 58 6.46 -0.98 0.70
C LEU A 58 7.33 -0.47 1.87
N GLN A 59 7.80 -1.39 2.72
CA GLN A 59 8.65 -1.12 3.87
C GLN A 59 10.17 -1.17 3.58
N ALA A 60 10.55 -1.70 2.42
CA ALA A 60 11.96 -1.79 1.98
C ALA A 60 12.51 -0.42 1.55
#